data_AF-A0A368FLQ6-F1
#
_entry.id   AF-A0A368FLQ6-F1
#
_cell.length_a   1.000
_cell.length_b   1.000
_cell.length_c   1.000
_cell.angle_alpha   90.00
_cell.angle_beta   90.00
_cell.angle_gamma   90.00
#
_symmetry.space_group_name_H-M   'P 1'
#
loop_
_entity.id
_entity.type
_entity.pdbx_description
1 polymer ?
#
loop_
_entity_poly.entity_id
_entity_poly.type
_entity_poly.pdbx_seq_one_letter_code
_entity_poly.pdbx_strand_id
1 'polypeptide(L)'
;MQLVGPDLGKLRRSLIDKRFSVPTALRVLQQTLRRLEVLHDAGWLCRDVKAPNFAIGIGNESSVIYMLDFGFARKYKEANGEIIPPRSAAALLGTFQYTPLASHNHKDQAPKDDLESWFYMAAELLKGKPQHKMFGQPGWRTY
;
A
#
# COMPACT_ATOMS: atom_id res chain seq x y z
N MET A 1 -13.31 -9.47 -13.60
CA MET A 1 -13.01 -9.00 -12.23
C MET A 1 -14.25 -9.20 -11.38
N GLN A 2 -14.10 -9.72 -10.17
CA GLN A 2 -15.20 -9.85 -9.22
C GLN A 2 -15.64 -8.46 -8.75
N LEU A 3 -16.94 -8.24 -8.59
CA LEU A 3 -17.46 -6.99 -8.03
C LEU A 3 -17.07 -6.91 -6.54
N VAL A 4 -16.38 -5.84 -6.15
CA VAL A 4 -15.98 -5.56 -4.77
C VAL A 4 -16.74 -4.35 -4.22
N GLY A 5 -16.76 -4.24 -2.90
CA GLY A 5 -17.32 -3.11 -2.18
C GLY A 5 -16.40 -1.88 -2.22
N PRO A 6 -16.66 -0.86 -1.37
CA PRO A 6 -15.85 0.34 -1.31
C PRO A 6 -14.39 0.06 -0.90
N ASP A 7 -13.47 0.87 -1.42
CA ASP A 7 -12.07 0.83 -1.01
C ASP A 7 -11.86 1.33 0.43
N LEU A 8 -10.74 0.92 1.05
CA LEU A 8 -10.41 1.32 2.42
C LEU A 8 -10.23 2.84 2.55
N GLY A 9 -9.79 3.51 1.49
CA GLY A 9 -9.68 4.96 1.46
C GLY A 9 -11.05 5.64 1.56
N LYS A 10 -12.03 5.16 0.80
CA LYS A 10 -13.41 5.64 0.84
C LYS A 10 -14.06 5.36 2.19
N LEU A 11 -13.93 4.13 2.70
CA LEU A 11 -14.43 3.74 4.04
C LEU A 11 -13.84 4.61 5.15
N ARG A 12 -12.53 4.88 5.11
CA ARG A 12 -11.88 5.74 6.09
C ARG A 12 -12.42 7.17 6.02
N ARG A 13 -12.53 7.74 4.81
CA ARG A 13 -12.98 9.13 4.60
C ARG A 13 -14.44 9.36 4.98
N SER A 14 -15.28 8.33 5.00
CA SER A 14 -16.67 8.44 5.46
C SER A 14 -16.81 8.49 7.00
N LEU A 15 -15.74 8.25 7.76
CA LEU A 15 -15.74 8.36 9.22
C LEU A 15 -15.48 9.80 9.66
N ILE A 16 -16.08 10.21 10.77
CA ILE A 16 -15.96 11.58 11.34
C ILE A 16 -14.49 11.97 11.54
N ASP A 17 -13.74 11.12 12.24
CA ASP A 17 -12.31 11.32 12.52
C ASP A 17 -11.39 10.98 11.34
N LYS A 18 -11.96 10.50 10.23
CA LYS A 18 -11.22 10.02 9.05
C LYS A 18 -10.17 8.96 9.39
N ARG A 19 -10.41 8.15 10.42
CA ARG A 19 -9.53 7.06 10.89
C ARG A 19 -10.38 5.87 11.31
N PHE A 20 -9.79 4.67 11.25
CA PHE A 20 -10.41 3.49 11.83
C PHE A 20 -10.18 3.44 13.34
N SER A 21 -11.09 2.78 14.06
CA SER A 21 -10.81 2.37 15.44
C SER A 21 -9.63 1.40 15.45
N VAL A 22 -8.86 1.37 16.55
CA VAL A 22 -7.67 0.51 16.66
C VAL A 22 -7.99 -0.96 16.33
N PRO A 23 -9.07 -1.59 16.84
CA PRO A 23 -9.39 -2.98 16.50
C PRO A 23 -9.70 -3.18 15.00
N THR A 24 -10.37 -2.21 14.37
CA THR A 24 -10.68 -2.27 12.93
C THR A 24 -9.41 -2.13 12.11
N ALA A 25 -8.57 -1.14 12.44
CA ALA A 25 -7.30 -0.91 11.78
C ALA A 25 -6.40 -2.15 11.86
N LEU A 26 -6.26 -2.79 13.01
CA LEU A 26 -5.41 -3.98 13.17
C LEU A 26 -5.88 -5.16 12.31
N ARG A 27 -7.20 -5.42 12.25
CA ARG A 27 -7.75 -6.48 11.37
C ARG A 27 -7.54 -6.19 9.89
N VAL A 28 -7.73 -4.93 9.49
CA VAL A 28 -7.48 -4.47 8.13
C VAL A 28 -6.00 -4.62 7.77
N LEU A 29 -5.12 -4.20 8.67
CA LEU A 29 -3.67 -4.25 8.49
C LEU A 29 -3.15 -5.68 8.38
N GLN A 30 -3.66 -6.59 9.21
CA GLN A 30 -3.31 -8.01 9.12
C GLN A 30 -3.66 -8.59 7.76
N GLN A 31 -4.86 -8.32 7.23
CA GLN A 31 -5.26 -8.84 5.92
C GLN A 31 -4.46 -8.21 4.77
N THR A 32 -4.27 -6.88 4.77
CA THR A 32 -3.50 -6.20 3.73
C THR A 32 -2.04 -6.64 3.69
N LEU A 33 -1.42 -6.87 4.87
CA LEU A 33 -0.08 -7.44 4.96
C LEU A 33 -0.03 -8.86 4.37
N ARG A 34 -1.05 -9.69 4.66
CA ARG A 34 -1.15 -11.03 4.06
C ARG A 34 -1.30 -10.99 2.54
N ARG A 35 -1.93 -9.95 1.97
CA ARG A 35 -2.01 -9.79 0.50
C ARG A 35 -0.65 -9.45 -0.11
N LEU A 36 0.14 -8.60 0.57
CA LEU A 36 1.51 -8.30 0.16
C LEU A 36 2.39 -9.55 0.21
N GLU A 37 2.30 -10.33 1.29
CA GLU A 37 3.02 -11.59 1.43
C GLU A 37 2.73 -12.55 0.27
N VAL A 38 1.45 -12.77 -0.06
CA VAL A 38 1.06 -13.63 -1.18
C VAL A 38 1.58 -13.09 -2.53
N LEU A 39 1.58 -11.78 -2.74
CA LEU A 39 2.12 -11.17 -3.95
C LEU A 39 3.64 -11.36 -4.06
N HIS A 40 4.35 -11.18 -2.94
CA HIS A 40 5.80 -11.35 -2.83
C HIS A 40 6.21 -12.82 -3.01
N ASP A 41 5.45 -13.75 -2.44
CA ASP A 41 5.65 -15.18 -2.62
C ASP A 41 5.55 -15.58 -4.09
N ALA A 42 4.58 -15.00 -4.82
CA ALA A 42 4.43 -15.14 -6.27
C ALA A 42 5.52 -14.43 -7.10
N GLY A 43 6.44 -13.70 -6.47
CA GLY A 43 7.61 -13.06 -7.09
C GLY A 43 7.37 -11.66 -7.64
N TRP A 44 6.30 -10.99 -7.22
CA TRP A 44 5.92 -9.66 -7.67
C TRP A 44 6.01 -8.62 -6.55
N LEU A 45 6.31 -7.38 -6.92
CA LEU A 45 6.19 -6.18 -6.09
C LEU A 45 4.91 -5.44 -6.47
N CYS A 46 4.25 -4.80 -5.50
CA CYS A 46 3.08 -3.96 -5.74
C CYS A 46 3.49 -2.58 -6.28
N ARG A 47 4.42 -1.90 -5.58
CA ARG A 47 4.94 -0.56 -5.87
C ARG A 47 3.95 0.61 -5.80
N ASP A 48 2.70 0.35 -5.41
CA ASP A 48 1.67 1.39 -5.15
C ASP A 48 0.75 0.98 -4.00
N VAL A 49 1.34 0.66 -2.84
CA VAL A 49 0.59 0.27 -1.64
C VAL A 49 -0.08 1.49 -1.01
N LYS A 50 -1.41 1.50 -1.00
CA LYS A 50 -2.25 2.57 -0.44
C LYS A 50 -3.67 2.10 -0.17
N ALA A 51 -4.38 2.76 0.74
CA ALA A 51 -5.74 2.38 1.12
C ALA A 51 -6.73 2.29 -0.06
N PRO A 52 -6.68 3.17 -1.08
CA PRO A 52 -7.51 3.02 -2.28
C PRO A 52 -7.30 1.75 -3.11
N ASN A 53 -6.13 1.09 -3.00
CA ASN A 53 -5.83 -0.15 -3.73
C ASN A 53 -6.24 -1.40 -2.94
N PHE A 54 -7.01 -1.23 -1.87
CA PHE A 54 -7.60 -2.33 -1.12
C PHE A 54 -9.09 -2.09 -0.94
N ALA A 55 -9.90 -3.11 -1.16
CA ALA A 55 -11.36 -3.01 -1.03
C ALA A 55 -11.95 -4.19 -0.26
N ILE A 56 -13.08 -3.94 0.40
CA ILE A 56 -13.85 -5.01 1.05
C ILE A 56 -14.65 -5.80 0.01
N GLY A 57 -14.95 -7.07 0.28
CA GLY A 57 -15.89 -7.84 -0.54
C GLY A 57 -17.34 -7.36 -0.38
N ILE A 58 -18.26 -8.08 -1.04
CA ILE A 58 -19.71 -7.84 -0.96
C ILE A 58 -20.41 -9.08 -0.39
N GLY A 59 -21.59 -8.88 0.21
CA GLY A 59 -22.38 -9.98 0.79
C GLY A 59 -21.60 -10.77 1.84
N ASN A 60 -21.49 -12.08 1.64
CA ASN A 60 -20.81 -13.01 2.55
C ASN A 60 -19.30 -12.76 2.66
N GLU A 61 -18.69 -12.03 1.72
CA GLU A 61 -17.27 -11.69 1.71
C GLU A 61 -16.98 -10.26 2.20
N SER A 62 -17.96 -9.59 2.80
CA SER A 62 -17.82 -8.21 3.33
C SER A 62 -16.73 -8.05 4.39
N SER A 63 -16.28 -9.14 5.02
CA SER A 63 -15.15 -9.17 5.95
C SER A 63 -13.79 -9.42 5.30
N VAL A 64 -13.77 -9.73 4.00
CA VAL A 64 -12.57 -10.06 3.22
C VAL A 64 -12.04 -8.80 2.54
N ILE A 65 -10.73 -8.58 2.63
CA ILE A 65 -10.04 -7.50 1.91
C ILE A 65 -9.35 -8.06 0.67
N TYR A 66 -9.60 -7.42 -0.47
CA TYR A 66 -8.98 -7.69 -1.76
C TYR A 66 -7.93 -6.62 -2.05
N MET A 67 -6.83 -7.04 -2.67
CA MET A 67 -5.85 -6.13 -3.28
C MET A 67 -6.29 -5.86 -4.71
N LEU A 68 -6.25 -4.59 -5.10
CA LEU A 68 -6.63 -4.09 -6.41
C LEU A 68 -5.42 -3.44 -7.08
N ASP A 69 -5.57 -3.18 -8.37
CA ASP A 69 -4.64 -2.39 -9.20
C ASP A 69 -3.16 -2.83 -9.14
N PHE A 70 -2.78 -3.64 -10.12
CA PHE A 70 -1.41 -4.09 -10.33
C PHE A 70 -0.72 -3.30 -11.45
N GLY A 71 -1.21 -2.11 -11.81
CA GLY A 71 -0.68 -1.32 -12.93
C GLY A 71 0.79 -0.92 -12.76
N PHE A 72 1.26 -0.80 -11.51
CA PHE A 72 2.67 -0.57 -11.18
C PHE A 72 3.42 -1.82 -10.76
N ALA A 73 2.79 -3.00 -10.76
CA ALA A 73 3.44 -4.21 -10.28
C ALA A 73 4.67 -4.56 -11.13
N ARG A 74 5.68 -5.16 -10.49
CA ARG A 74 6.92 -5.57 -11.16
C ARG A 74 7.42 -6.88 -10.59
N LYS A 75 7.82 -7.80 -11.47
CA LYS A 75 8.49 -9.04 -11.07
C LYS A 75 9.87 -8.73 -10.48
N TYR A 76 10.17 -9.30 -9.31
CA TYR A 76 11.50 -9.20 -8.67
C TYR A 76 12.16 -10.56 -8.45
N LYS A 77 11.40 -11.65 -8.62
CA LYS A 77 11.86 -13.02 -8.41
C LYS A 77 11.32 -13.91 -9.52
N GLU A 78 12.18 -14.72 -10.11
CA GLU A 78 11.83 -15.71 -11.11
C GLU A 78 11.15 -16.94 -10.48
N ALA A 79 10.54 -17.79 -11.31
CA ALA A 79 9.84 -18.99 -10.82
C ALA A 79 10.78 -20.01 -10.16
N ASN A 80 12.07 -19.99 -10.52
CA ASN A 80 13.14 -20.79 -9.92
C ASN A 80 13.66 -20.18 -8.59
N GLY A 81 13.12 -19.03 -8.16
CA GLY A 81 13.54 -18.34 -6.93
C GLY A 81 14.68 -17.34 -7.12
N GLU A 82 15.25 -17.21 -8.32
CA GLU A 82 16.33 -16.25 -8.58
C GLU A 82 15.82 -14.81 -8.51
N ILE A 83 16.56 -13.95 -7.81
CA ILE A 83 16.22 -12.53 -7.68
C ILE A 83 16.67 -11.81 -8.95
N ILE A 84 15.74 -11.09 -9.57
CA ILE A 84 16.01 -10.26 -10.74
C ILE A 84 16.88 -9.08 -10.29
N PRO A 85 18.05 -8.85 -10.92
CA PRO A 85 18.95 -7.77 -10.54
C PRO A 85 18.25 -6.40 -10.52
N PRO A 86 18.56 -5.54 -9.53
CA PRO A 86 18.00 -4.21 -9.48
C PRO A 86 18.49 -3.38 -10.66
N ARG A 87 17.60 -2.54 -11.21
CA ARG A 87 17.95 -1.56 -12.23
C ARG A 87 18.88 -0.50 -11.64
N SER A 88 19.78 0.03 -12.47
CA SER A 88 20.69 1.13 -12.11
C SER A 88 19.94 2.42 -11.75
N ALA A 89 18.77 2.64 -12.34
CA ALA A 89 17.85 3.72 -12.01
C ALA A 89 16.40 3.29 -12.21
N ALA A 90 15.50 3.84 -11.40
CA ALA A 90 14.06 3.63 -11.52
C ALA A 90 13.30 4.97 -11.44
N ALA A 91 12.21 5.06 -12.21
CA ALA A 91 11.31 6.19 -12.13
C ALA A 91 10.64 6.26 -10.75
N LEU A 92 10.35 7.50 -10.30
CA LEU A 92 9.51 7.74 -9.15
C LEU A 92 8.08 7.27 -9.49
N LEU A 93 7.65 6.18 -8.87
CA LEU A 93 6.37 5.54 -9.14
C LEU A 93 5.54 5.42 -7.86
N GLY A 94 4.23 5.29 -8.05
CA GLY A 94 3.25 5.17 -6.99
C GLY A 94 2.71 6.53 -6.52
N THR A 95 1.94 6.48 -5.44
CA THR A 95 1.35 7.67 -4.85
C THR A 95 2.31 8.33 -3.88
N PHE A 96 2.69 9.60 -4.15
CA PHE A 96 3.73 10.35 -3.42
C PHE A 96 3.64 10.24 -1.89
N GLN A 97 2.42 10.24 -1.34
CA GLN A 97 2.17 10.17 0.11
C GLN A 97 2.51 8.83 0.78
N TYR A 98 2.71 7.77 0.00
CA TYR A 98 3.08 6.44 0.49
C TYR A 98 4.35 5.95 -0.19
N THR A 99 5.00 6.79 -1.00
CA THR A 99 6.16 6.41 -1.79
C THR A 99 7.35 6.17 -0.87
N PRO A 100 8.06 5.03 -0.99
CA PRO A 100 9.17 4.69 -0.11
C PRO A 100 10.39 5.54 -0.45
N LEU A 101 11.28 5.73 0.53
CA LEU A 101 12.51 6.52 0.38
C LEU A 101 13.40 6.03 -0.76
N ALA A 102 13.43 4.72 -1.05
CA ALA A 102 14.16 4.18 -2.18
C ALA A 102 13.68 4.78 -3.52
N SER A 103 12.36 4.91 -3.69
CA SER A 103 11.73 5.48 -4.88
C SER A 103 12.04 6.98 -5.02
N HIS A 104 12.01 7.73 -3.91
CA HIS A 104 12.44 9.13 -3.87
C HIS A 104 13.90 9.33 -4.29
N ASN A 105 14.75 8.32 -4.04
CA ASN A 105 16.15 8.32 -4.43
C ASN A 105 16.41 7.65 -5.80
N HIS A 106 15.36 7.41 -6.59
CA HIS A 106 15.44 6.75 -7.91
C HIS A 106 16.11 5.37 -7.89
N LYS A 107 16.08 4.68 -6.74
CA LYS A 107 16.57 3.31 -6.59
C LYS A 107 15.48 2.32 -6.98
N ASP A 108 15.88 1.19 -7.54
CA ASP A 108 14.93 0.13 -7.82
C ASP A 108 14.34 -0.41 -6.52
N GLN A 109 13.03 -0.68 -6.54
CA GLN A 109 12.29 -1.10 -5.36
C GLN A 109 12.42 -2.60 -5.13
N ALA A 110 12.31 -3.01 -3.87
CA ALA A 110 12.38 -4.37 -3.35
C ALA A 110 11.20 -4.62 -2.38
N PRO A 111 10.98 -5.86 -1.89
CA PRO A 111 9.86 -6.18 -1.00
C PRO A 111 9.76 -5.30 0.26
N LYS A 112 10.91 -4.86 0.80
CA LYS A 112 10.97 -3.94 1.94
C LYS A 112 10.28 -2.60 1.67
N ASP A 113 10.28 -2.15 0.41
CA ASP A 113 9.76 -0.84 0.02
C ASP A 113 8.23 -0.87 -0.04
N ASP A 114 7.62 -2.00 -0.41
CA ASP A 114 6.17 -2.22 -0.25
C ASP A 114 5.76 -2.22 1.24
N LEU A 115 6.60 -2.77 2.12
CA LEU A 115 6.36 -2.77 3.58
C LEU A 115 6.51 -1.36 4.19
N GLU A 116 7.43 -0.54 3.68
CA GLU A 116 7.57 0.87 4.05
C GLU A 116 6.30 1.65 3.67
N SER A 117 5.82 1.49 2.43
CA SER A 117 4.53 2.06 2.00
C SER A 117 3.35 1.56 2.83
N TRP A 118 3.33 0.26 3.17
CA TRP A 118 2.31 -0.32 4.05
C TRP A 118 2.33 0.30 5.44
N PHE A 119 3.51 0.57 6.01
CA PHE A 119 3.64 1.24 7.30
C PHE A 119 3.08 2.67 7.25
N TYR A 120 3.34 3.41 6.17
CA TYR A 120 2.77 4.75 5.96
C TYR A 120 1.24 4.72 5.86
N MET A 121 0.70 3.74 5.12
CA MET A 121 -0.73 3.48 5.08
C MET A 121 -1.28 3.15 6.48
N ALA A 122 -0.60 2.29 7.25
CA ALA A 122 -1.00 1.90 8.60
C ALA A 122 -1.11 3.09 9.55
N ALA A 123 -0.11 3.97 9.52
CA ALA A 123 -0.14 5.21 10.27
C ALA A 123 -1.38 6.04 9.90
N GLU A 124 -1.64 6.23 8.60
CA GLU A 124 -2.80 7.00 8.13
C GLU A 124 -4.13 6.38 8.60
N LEU A 125 -4.28 5.06 8.51
CA LEU A 125 -5.49 4.37 8.95
C LEU A 125 -5.77 4.58 10.45
N LEU A 126 -4.73 4.69 11.28
CA LEU A 126 -4.81 4.84 12.74
C LEU A 126 -4.97 6.30 13.20
N LYS A 127 -4.32 7.25 12.51
CA LYS A 127 -4.25 8.66 12.93
C LYS A 127 -5.17 9.59 12.11
N GLY A 128 -5.65 9.12 10.96
CA GLY A 128 -6.58 9.81 10.07
C GLY A 128 -6.00 10.93 9.21
N LYS A 129 -4.69 11.17 9.31
CA LYS A 129 -3.95 12.13 8.50
C LYS A 129 -2.83 11.40 7.74
N PRO A 130 -2.51 11.79 6.51
CA PRO A 130 -1.36 11.25 5.79
C PRO A 130 -0.04 11.73 6.41
N GLN A 131 1.05 11.00 6.15
CA GLN A 131 2.37 11.20 6.78
C GLN A 131 2.88 12.65 6.76
N HIS A 132 2.73 13.35 5.63
CA HIS A 132 3.18 14.74 5.48
C HIS A 132 2.42 15.72 6.40
N LYS A 133 1.23 15.35 6.88
CA LYS A 133 0.44 16.12 7.86
C LYS A 133 0.60 15.61 9.29
N MET A 134 1.27 14.48 9.51
CA MET A 134 1.54 13.96 10.86
C MET A 134 2.74 14.63 11.52
N PHE A 135 3.81 14.86 10.75
CA PHE A 135 5.09 15.31 11.29
C PHE A 135 5.33 16.83 11.19
N GLY A 136 4.31 17.61 10.84
CA GLY A 136 4.31 19.07 10.99
C GLY A 136 5.48 19.80 10.31
N GLN A 137 6.06 19.28 9.23
CA GLN A 137 7.14 19.98 8.55
C GLN A 137 6.61 20.99 7.53
N PRO A 138 7.00 22.28 7.60
CA PRO A 138 6.52 23.34 6.70
C PRO A 138 6.95 23.21 5.22
N GLY A 139 7.71 22.18 4.84
CA GLY A 139 8.43 22.12 3.56
C GLY A 139 7.84 21.24 2.46
N TRP A 140 6.83 20.41 2.73
CA TRP A 140 6.23 19.52 1.73
C TRP A 140 5.20 20.27 0.87
N ARG A 141 5.64 21.36 0.21
CA ARG A 141 4.90 21.92 -0.91
C ARG A 141 5.21 21.05 -2.12
N THR A 142 4.15 20.53 -2.70
CA THR A 142 4.09 19.90 -4.03
C THR A 142 4.94 20.67 -5.04
N TYR A 143 5.92 19.99 -5.63
CA TYR A 143 6.33 20.27 -7.01
C TYR A 143 5.34 19.58 -7.95
#